data_AF-A0A2E9YAG0-F1
#
_entry.id   AF-A0A2E9YAG0-F1
#
_cell.length_a   1.000
_cell.length_b   1.000
_cell.length_c   1.000
_cell.angle_alpha   90.00
_cell.angle_beta   90.00
_cell.angle_gamma   90.00
#
_symmetry.space_group_name_H-M   'P 1'
#
loop_
_entity.id
_entity.type
_entity.pdbx_description
1 polymer ?
#
loop_
_entity_poly.entity_id
_entity_poly.type
_entity_poly.pdbx_seq_one_letter_code
_entity_poly.pdbx_strand_id
1 'polypeptide(L)'
;MRFKQISIYLLAFSLAVVLTTGCGDAAPSATFQEAQKIHEQLDRIAAELHDELQLALGDVEAQVEASLAAGDSIFAMQLARVESQLGELDVRFHDWESTVAPLPGAACDHDHDHDHGHDHDHDHDHGSGASLEGMSDDAILEIQQALMAELTEIGVLLKEAKSSFQVAVDEGDVE
;
A
#
# COMPACT_ATOMS: atom_id res chain seq x y z
N MET A 1 81.84 -0.08 -28.40
CA MET A 1 80.88 0.96 -27.96
C MET A 1 79.71 1.00 -28.93
N ARG A 2 78.47 1.11 -28.40
CA ARG A 2 77.15 1.33 -29.05
C ARG A 2 76.44 0.08 -29.62
N PHE A 3 75.85 -0.78 -28.78
CA PHE A 3 74.46 -0.76 -28.25
C PHE A 3 73.33 -0.93 -29.30
N LYS A 4 72.77 -2.16 -29.29
CA LYS A 4 71.35 -2.55 -29.40
C LYS A 4 70.55 -2.04 -30.60
N GLN A 5 70.00 -2.97 -31.38
CA GLN A 5 68.59 -2.98 -31.83
C GLN A 5 68.29 -4.37 -32.40
N ILE A 6 67.95 -5.31 -31.50
CA ILE A 6 67.14 -6.49 -31.82
C ILE A 6 65.71 -5.96 -31.79
N SER A 7 65.04 -5.89 -32.94
CA SER A 7 63.62 -5.51 -33.02
C SER A 7 62.85 -6.59 -33.76
N ILE A 8 62.48 -7.59 -32.96
CA ILE A 8 61.37 -8.52 -33.19
C ILE A 8 60.08 -7.68 -33.26
N TYR A 9 59.32 -7.77 -34.34
CA TYR A 9 57.92 -7.32 -34.32
C TYR A 9 57.00 -8.50 -34.66
N LEU A 10 56.43 -9.00 -33.58
CA LEU A 10 55.43 -10.04 -33.45
C LEU A 10 54.06 -9.56 -33.97
N LEU A 11 53.41 -10.49 -34.66
CA LEU A 11 52.02 -10.93 -34.52
C LEU A 11 50.90 -9.86 -34.51
N ALA A 12 50.08 -9.93 -35.55
CA ALA A 12 48.75 -9.35 -35.61
C ALA A 12 47.86 -9.88 -34.46
N PHE A 13 47.24 -8.97 -33.73
CA PHE A 13 46.08 -9.27 -32.89
C PHE A 13 45.05 -8.14 -33.09
N SER A 14 44.13 -8.38 -34.03
CA SER A 14 42.94 -7.58 -34.23
C SER A 14 41.99 -7.82 -33.05
N LEU A 15 42.00 -6.91 -32.07
CA LEU A 15 41.01 -6.90 -31.00
C LEU A 15 39.72 -6.27 -31.54
N ALA A 16 38.81 -7.13 -32.02
CA ALA A 16 37.42 -6.78 -32.20
C ALA A 16 36.82 -6.50 -30.81
N VAL A 17 36.50 -5.23 -30.53
CA VAL A 17 35.66 -4.87 -29.39
C VAL A 17 34.25 -5.35 -29.71
N VAL A 18 33.92 -6.55 -29.22
CA VAL A 18 32.54 -7.04 -29.16
C VAL A 18 31.84 -6.18 -28.12
N LEU A 19 30.97 -5.27 -28.58
CA LEU A 19 29.97 -4.65 -27.73
C LEU A 19 29.01 -5.76 -27.29
N THR A 20 29.27 -6.36 -26.13
CA THR A 20 28.29 -7.20 -25.46
C THR A 20 27.18 -6.29 -24.95
N THR A 21 26.14 -6.10 -25.76
CA THR A 21 24.79 -5.88 -25.23
C THR A 21 24.38 -7.15 -24.51
N GLY A 22 24.89 -7.33 -23.29
CA GLY A 22 24.24 -8.22 -22.35
C GLY A 22 22.89 -7.61 -22.05
N CYS A 23 21.81 -8.40 -22.18
CA CYS A 23 20.60 -8.19 -21.41
C CYS A 23 21.01 -8.29 -19.94
N GLY A 24 21.49 -7.18 -19.39
CA GLY A 24 21.53 -6.98 -17.96
C GLY A 24 20.16 -6.45 -17.59
N ASP A 25 19.42 -7.21 -16.80
CA ASP A 25 18.58 -6.58 -15.78
C ASP A 25 19.49 -5.59 -15.06
N ALA A 26 19.38 -4.31 -15.44
CA ALA A 26 20.05 -3.27 -14.69
C ALA A 26 19.46 -3.35 -13.28
N ALA A 27 20.32 -3.45 -12.27
CA ALA A 27 19.86 -3.40 -10.89
C ALA A 27 18.94 -2.18 -10.72
N PRO A 28 17.78 -2.33 -10.05
CA PRO A 28 16.81 -1.26 -9.92
C PRO A 28 17.49 -0.03 -9.32
N SER A 29 17.11 1.16 -9.81
CA SER A 29 17.69 2.40 -9.31
C SER A 29 17.39 2.59 -7.81
N ALA A 30 18.18 3.42 -7.14
CA ALA A 30 17.94 3.73 -5.73
C ALA A 30 16.54 4.36 -5.53
N THR A 31 16.11 5.22 -6.45
CA THR A 31 14.77 5.82 -6.45
C THR A 31 13.68 4.76 -6.54
N PHE A 32 13.83 3.80 -7.46
CA PHE A 32 12.84 2.74 -7.62
C PHE A 32 12.78 1.80 -6.40
N GLN A 33 13.93 1.51 -5.78
CA GLN A 33 13.97 0.76 -4.51
C GLN A 33 13.30 1.52 -3.36
N GLU A 34 13.36 2.85 -3.35
CA GLU A 34 12.63 3.67 -2.38
C GLU A 34 11.12 3.59 -2.61
N ALA A 35 10.68 3.68 -3.87
CA ALA A 35 9.27 3.49 -4.22
C ALA A 35 8.73 2.10 -3.82
N GLN A 36 9.51 1.04 -4.02
CA GLN A 36 9.16 -0.32 -3.56
C GLN A 36 8.95 -0.39 -2.05
N LYS A 37 9.85 0.20 -1.25
CA LYS A 37 9.70 0.22 0.21
C LYS A 37 8.45 0.96 0.65
N ILE A 38 8.10 2.05 -0.03
CA ILE A 38 6.88 2.79 0.28
C ILE A 38 5.65 1.92 -0.06
N HIS A 39 5.67 1.20 -1.18
CA HIS A 39 4.59 0.30 -1.57
C HIS A 39 4.39 -0.84 -0.55
N GLU A 40 5.46 -1.52 -0.14
CA GLU A 40 5.39 -2.56 0.91
C GLU A 40 4.87 -2.02 2.26
N GLN A 41 5.20 -0.77 2.60
CA GLN A 41 4.67 -0.11 3.78
C GLN A 41 3.19 0.25 3.61
N LEU A 42 2.82 0.74 2.42
CA LEU A 42 1.46 1.11 2.05
C LEU A 42 0.53 -0.09 2.18
N ASP A 43 0.90 -1.25 1.62
CA ASP A 43 0.09 -2.48 1.68
C ASP A 43 -0.17 -2.91 3.14
N ARG A 44 0.87 -2.89 3.97
CA ARG A 44 0.76 -3.25 5.39
C ARG A 44 -0.16 -2.29 6.14
N ILE A 45 0.01 -0.98 5.96
CA ILE A 45 -0.79 0.04 6.65
C ILE A 45 -2.23 -0.01 6.16
N ALA A 46 -2.45 -0.25 4.87
CA ALA A 46 -3.78 -0.36 4.28
C ALA A 46 -4.56 -1.54 4.89
N ALA A 47 -3.93 -2.72 4.98
CA ALA A 47 -4.53 -3.89 5.61
C ALA A 47 -4.90 -3.62 7.09
N GLU A 48 -3.96 -3.08 7.88
CA GLU A 48 -4.21 -2.76 9.30
C GLU A 48 -5.32 -1.70 9.46
N LEU A 49 -5.36 -0.70 8.58
CA LEU A 49 -6.37 0.35 8.60
C LEU A 49 -7.77 -0.17 8.25
N HIS A 50 -7.87 -1.05 7.25
CA HIS A 50 -9.13 -1.67 6.86
C HIS A 50 -9.68 -2.54 7.98
N ASP A 51 -8.84 -3.39 8.59
CA ASP A 51 -9.22 -4.19 9.76
C ASP A 51 -9.73 -3.31 10.91
N GLU A 52 -9.02 -2.21 11.21
CA GLU A 52 -9.41 -1.28 12.27
C GLU A 52 -10.75 -0.57 11.96
N LEU A 53 -10.98 -0.22 10.71
CA LEU A 53 -12.22 0.41 10.25
C LEU A 53 -13.41 -0.55 10.33
N GLN A 54 -13.25 -1.80 9.89
CA GLN A 54 -14.28 -2.84 10.00
C GLN A 54 -14.65 -3.12 11.46
N LEU A 55 -13.65 -3.24 12.33
CA LEU A 55 -13.88 -3.39 13.77
C LEU A 55 -14.66 -2.21 14.35
N ALA A 56 -14.29 -0.97 14.00
CA ALA A 56 -14.98 0.22 14.49
C ALA A 56 -16.44 0.30 14.01
N LEU A 57 -16.72 -0.07 12.76
CA LEU A 57 -18.09 -0.15 12.24
C LEU A 57 -18.92 -1.16 13.03
N GLY A 58 -18.39 -2.37 13.24
CA GLY A 58 -19.07 -3.42 14.00
C GLY A 58 -19.32 -3.03 15.47
N ASP A 59 -18.36 -2.38 16.11
CA ASP A 59 -18.50 -1.90 17.49
C ASP A 59 -19.61 -0.83 17.62
N VAL A 60 -19.67 0.12 16.68
CA VAL A 60 -20.71 1.16 16.66
C VAL A 60 -22.08 0.54 16.37
N GLU A 61 -22.20 -0.36 15.41
CA GLU A 61 -23.45 -1.06 15.07
C GLU A 61 -24.00 -1.81 16.30
N ALA A 62 -23.15 -2.59 16.97
CA ALA A 62 -23.53 -3.32 18.18
C ALA A 62 -24.01 -2.37 19.29
N GLN A 63 -23.36 -1.21 19.45
CA GLN A 63 -23.77 -0.23 20.44
C GLN A 63 -25.10 0.45 20.07
N VAL A 64 -25.35 0.77 18.80
CA VAL A 64 -26.65 1.28 18.32
C VAL A 64 -27.76 0.30 18.68
N GLU A 65 -27.57 -0.99 18.39
CA GLU A 65 -28.54 -2.05 18.72
C GLU A 65 -28.80 -2.15 20.23
N ALA A 66 -27.73 -2.09 21.04
CA ALA A 66 -27.83 -2.12 22.50
C ALA A 66 -28.62 -0.92 23.05
N SER A 67 -28.36 0.30 22.54
CA SER A 67 -29.08 1.51 22.93
C SER A 67 -30.55 1.44 22.57
N LEU A 68 -30.89 0.96 21.37
CA LEU A 68 -32.29 0.77 20.97
C LEU A 68 -33.00 -0.28 21.83
N ALA A 69 -32.33 -1.39 22.17
CA ALA A 69 -32.86 -2.42 23.06
C ALA A 69 -33.10 -1.90 24.49
N ALA A 70 -32.26 -0.97 24.96
CA ALA A 70 -32.43 -0.27 26.23
C ALA A 70 -33.51 0.84 26.19
N GLY A 71 -34.01 1.18 25.00
CA GLY A 71 -35.01 2.23 24.80
C GLY A 71 -34.42 3.63 24.67
N ASP A 72 -33.10 3.77 24.59
CA ASP A 72 -32.42 5.05 24.40
C ASP A 72 -32.28 5.38 22.91
N SER A 73 -33.36 5.90 22.34
CA SER A 73 -33.39 6.29 20.93
C SER A 73 -32.57 7.56 20.64
N ILE A 74 -32.29 8.41 21.64
CA ILE A 74 -31.51 9.64 21.43
C ILE A 74 -30.05 9.28 21.26
N PHE A 75 -29.52 8.44 22.16
CA PHE A 75 -28.15 7.98 22.08
C PHE A 75 -27.91 7.11 20.83
N ALA A 76 -28.86 6.22 20.50
CA ALA A 76 -28.80 5.46 19.24
C ALA A 76 -28.70 6.35 17.99
N MET A 77 -29.41 7.48 17.94
CA MET A 77 -29.28 8.43 16.82
C MET A 77 -27.93 9.16 16.78
N GLN A 78 -27.30 9.39 17.94
CA GLN A 78 -25.94 9.96 17.99
C GLN A 78 -24.92 8.96 17.44
N LEU A 79 -25.03 7.70 17.84
CA LEU A 79 -24.17 6.62 17.36
C LEU A 79 -24.35 6.36 15.86
N ALA A 80 -25.58 6.37 15.35
CA ALA A 80 -25.86 6.23 13.91
C ALA A 80 -25.21 7.33 13.05
N ARG A 81 -24.97 8.52 13.62
CA ARG A 81 -24.18 9.56 12.93
C ARG A 81 -22.72 9.15 12.82
N VAL A 82 -22.14 8.59 13.87
CA VAL A 82 -20.74 8.10 13.86
C VAL A 82 -20.60 6.92 12.92
N GLU A 83 -21.56 5.99 12.93
CA GLU A 83 -21.65 4.87 11.99
C GLU A 83 -21.63 5.37 10.53
N SER A 84 -22.45 6.38 10.21
CA SER A 84 -22.46 6.99 8.88
C SER A 84 -21.14 7.64 8.49
N GLN A 85 -20.38 8.22 9.44
CA GLN A 85 -19.07 8.80 9.18
C GLN A 85 -18.03 7.70 8.89
N LEU A 86 -18.07 6.61 9.63
CA LEU A 86 -17.22 5.44 9.39
C LEU A 86 -17.55 4.78 8.04
N GLY A 87 -18.84 4.68 7.68
CA GLY A 87 -19.25 4.14 6.38
C GLY A 87 -18.81 5.00 5.18
N GLU A 88 -18.80 6.33 5.32
CA GLU A 88 -18.22 7.22 4.32
C GLU A 88 -16.70 7.02 4.20
N LEU A 89 -16.03 6.79 5.33
CA LEU A 89 -14.59 6.54 5.36
C LEU A 89 -14.24 5.19 4.69
N ASP A 90 -15.09 4.17 4.85
CA ASP A 90 -14.94 2.86 4.20
C ASP A 90 -15.03 2.95 2.68
N VAL A 91 -16.00 3.71 2.17
CA VAL A 91 -16.08 4.00 0.73
C VAL A 91 -14.83 4.75 0.26
N ARG A 92 -14.39 5.77 1.00
CA ARG A 92 -13.16 6.52 0.65
C ARG A 92 -11.92 5.63 0.63
N PHE A 93 -11.82 4.67 1.57
CA PHE A 93 -10.74 3.71 1.61
C PHE A 93 -10.74 2.82 0.37
N HIS A 94 -11.88 2.22 0.01
CA HIS A 94 -11.99 1.39 -1.19
C HIS A 94 -11.76 2.17 -2.49
N ASP A 95 -12.23 3.43 -2.55
CA ASP A 95 -11.94 4.33 -3.67
C ASP A 95 -10.43 4.58 -3.80
N TRP A 96 -9.75 4.87 -2.68
CA TRP A 96 -8.29 5.03 -2.63
C TRP A 96 -7.56 3.74 -3.03
N GLU A 97 -7.98 2.58 -2.50
CA GLU A 97 -7.41 1.26 -2.80
C GLU A 97 -7.46 0.98 -4.32
N SER A 98 -8.56 1.36 -4.98
CA SER A 98 -8.71 1.21 -6.43
C SER A 98 -7.73 2.05 -7.27
N THR A 99 -7.10 3.07 -6.68
CA THR A 99 -6.07 3.89 -7.32
C THR A 99 -4.66 3.31 -7.20
N VAL A 100 -4.46 2.35 -6.30
CA VAL A 100 -3.16 1.72 -6.07
C VAL A 100 -2.82 0.85 -7.27
N ALA A 101 -1.82 1.28 -8.04
CA ALA A 101 -1.34 0.55 -9.20
C ALA A 101 -0.14 -0.35 -8.82
N PRO A 102 -0.05 -1.56 -9.39
CA PRO A 102 1.09 -2.45 -9.17
C PRO A 102 2.38 -1.81 -9.72
N LEU A 103 3.49 -2.02 -9.01
CA LEU A 103 4.81 -1.56 -9.44
C LEU A 103 5.31 -2.36 -10.67
N PRO A 104 5.97 -1.70 -11.65
CA PRO A 104 6.49 -2.38 -12.82
C PRO A 104 7.65 -3.30 -12.44
N GLY A 105 7.69 -4.50 -13.01
CA GLY A 105 8.74 -5.49 -12.67
C GLY A 105 8.65 -6.06 -11.24
N ALA A 106 7.65 -5.67 -10.44
CA ALA A 106 7.22 -6.47 -9.31
C ALA A 106 6.56 -7.73 -9.90
N ALA A 107 7.35 -8.77 -10.14
CA ALA A 107 6.77 -10.10 -10.24
C ALA A 107 5.98 -10.29 -8.93
N CYS A 108 4.70 -10.60 -9.05
CA CYS A 108 3.90 -11.06 -7.93
C CYS A 108 4.49 -12.39 -7.43
N ASP A 109 5.63 -12.36 -6.75
CA ASP A 109 6.14 -13.48 -5.98
C ASP A 109 5.42 -13.45 -4.62
N HIS A 110 4.14 -13.76 -4.71
CA HIS A 110 3.36 -14.22 -3.57
C HIS A 110 3.01 -15.68 -3.86
N ASP A 111 4.04 -16.53 -3.98
CA ASP A 111 3.87 -17.97 -3.79
C ASP A 111 3.67 -18.21 -2.28
N HIS A 112 2.45 -17.96 -1.82
CA HIS A 112 1.98 -18.47 -0.54
C HIS A 112 1.22 -19.77 -0.80
N ASP A 113 1.98 -20.86 -0.81
CA ASP A 113 1.48 -22.23 -0.63
C ASP A 113 0.71 -22.29 0.71
N HIS A 114 -0.61 -22.09 0.66
CA HIS A 114 -1.51 -22.25 1.80
C HIS A 114 -2.16 -23.63 1.77
N ASP A 115 -1.48 -24.57 2.42
CA ASP A 115 -2.10 -25.78 2.94
C ASP A 115 -2.91 -25.47 4.21
N HIS A 116 -4.19 -25.81 4.15
CA HIS A 116 -5.16 -25.97 5.26
C HIS A 116 -5.61 -24.76 6.09
N GLY A 117 -6.81 -24.24 5.78
CA GLY A 117 -7.68 -23.57 6.76
C GLY A 117 -8.80 -22.81 6.08
N HIS A 118 -10.05 -22.99 6.52
CA HIS A 118 -11.19 -22.23 6.00
C HIS A 118 -10.97 -20.73 6.28
N ASP A 119 -10.70 -19.94 5.23
CA ASP A 119 -10.79 -18.49 5.32
C ASP A 119 -11.55 -17.92 4.12
N HIS A 120 -12.33 -16.88 4.38
CA HIS A 120 -13.07 -16.15 3.36
C HIS A 120 -12.09 -15.20 2.67
N ASP A 121 -11.24 -15.73 1.78
CA ASP A 121 -10.39 -14.90 0.94
C ASP A 121 -11.26 -14.07 -0.02
N HIS A 122 -11.44 -12.80 0.34
CA HIS A 122 -11.79 -11.77 -0.61
C HIS A 122 -10.53 -11.52 -1.46
N ASP A 123 -10.47 -12.16 -2.62
CA ASP A 123 -9.42 -11.91 -3.61
C ASP A 123 -9.54 -10.44 -4.08
N HIS A 124 -8.75 -9.56 -3.48
CA HIS A 124 -8.66 -8.14 -3.84
C HIS A 124 -7.89 -8.05 -5.17
N ASP A 125 -8.62 -8.10 -6.29
CA ASP A 125 -8.06 -7.81 -7.62
C ASP A 125 -7.59 -6.35 -7.67
N HIS A 126 -6.31 -6.11 -7.34
CA HIS A 126 -5.64 -4.80 -7.34
C HIS A 126 -5.39 -4.21 -8.75
N GLY A 127 -6.14 -4.61 -9.78
CA GLY A 127 -5.69 -4.38 -11.15
C GLY A 127 -6.77 -4.10 -12.20
N SER A 128 -7.30 -2.88 -12.27
CA SER A 128 -7.91 -2.46 -13.54
C SER A 128 -7.80 -0.98 -13.97
N GLY A 129 -7.26 -0.08 -13.15
CA GLY A 129 -7.28 1.36 -13.49
C GLY A 129 -6.05 1.89 -14.22
N ALA A 130 -4.87 1.74 -13.62
CA ALA A 130 -3.65 2.42 -14.03
C ALA A 130 -2.45 1.47 -14.04
N SER A 131 -1.57 1.66 -15.02
CA SER A 131 -0.28 0.95 -15.09
C SER A 131 0.84 1.96 -14.93
N LEU A 132 1.84 1.59 -14.14
CA LEU A 132 3.08 2.36 -13.94
C LEU A 132 4.15 2.00 -14.97
N GLU A 133 3.86 1.08 -15.90
CA GLU A 133 4.80 0.65 -16.94
C GLU A 133 5.22 1.81 -17.84
N GLY A 134 6.54 1.91 -18.07
CA GLY A 134 7.15 2.96 -18.89
C GLY A 134 7.21 4.34 -18.22
N MET A 135 6.77 4.49 -16.96
CA MET A 135 7.01 5.70 -16.16
C MET A 135 8.47 5.74 -15.68
N SER A 136 9.00 6.95 -15.46
CA SER A 136 10.32 7.12 -14.84
C SER A 136 10.27 6.80 -13.35
N ASP A 137 11.35 6.26 -12.80
CA ASP A 137 11.48 5.94 -11.38
C ASP A 137 11.12 7.11 -10.43
N ASP A 138 11.49 8.36 -10.79
CA ASP A 138 11.14 9.54 -9.99
C ASP A 138 9.62 9.80 -9.96
N ALA A 139 8.93 9.56 -11.08
CA ALA A 139 7.47 9.72 -11.17
C ALA A 139 6.74 8.59 -10.42
N ILE A 140 7.30 7.38 -10.46
CA ILE A 140 6.79 6.25 -9.66
C ILE A 140 6.93 6.57 -8.17
N LEU A 141 8.08 7.09 -7.74
CA LEU A 141 8.30 7.49 -6.35
C LEU A 141 7.31 8.57 -5.89
N GLU A 142 7.07 9.59 -6.72
CA GLU A 142 6.10 10.66 -6.42
C GLU A 142 4.68 10.10 -6.22
N ILE A 143 4.26 9.15 -7.07
CA ILE A 143 2.96 8.48 -6.92
C ILE A 143 2.88 7.69 -5.61
N GLN A 144 3.90 6.89 -5.28
CA GLN A 144 3.89 6.10 -4.04
C GLN A 144 3.84 7.01 -2.80
N GLN A 145 4.54 8.15 -2.82
CA GLN A 145 4.50 9.15 -1.75
C GLN A 145 3.11 9.80 -1.61
N ALA A 146 2.46 10.12 -2.73
CA ALA A 146 1.11 10.69 -2.72
C ALA A 146 0.09 9.69 -2.15
N LEU A 147 0.13 8.43 -2.61
CA LEU A 147 -0.74 7.37 -2.09
C LEU A 147 -0.57 7.17 -0.58
N MET A 148 0.68 7.16 -0.08
CA MET A 148 0.98 7.06 1.35
C MET A 148 0.42 8.25 2.15
N ALA A 149 0.50 9.47 1.60
CA ALA A 149 -0.04 10.65 2.24
C ALA A 149 -1.56 10.59 2.37
N GLU A 150 -2.26 10.14 1.32
CA GLU A 150 -3.72 9.95 1.34
C GLU A 150 -4.14 8.87 2.34
N LEU A 151 -3.45 7.73 2.36
CA LEU A 151 -3.70 6.66 3.33
C LEU A 151 -3.53 7.14 4.77
N THR A 152 -2.49 7.94 5.02
CA THR A 152 -2.24 8.53 6.33
C THR A 152 -3.37 9.47 6.74
N GLU A 153 -3.93 10.25 5.81
CA GLU A 153 -5.08 11.12 6.07
C GLU A 153 -6.33 10.30 6.45
N ILE A 154 -6.62 9.22 5.71
CA ILE A 154 -7.71 8.30 6.04
C ILE A 154 -7.52 7.73 7.45
N GLY A 155 -6.30 7.32 7.81
CA GLY A 155 -5.99 6.85 9.17
C GLY A 155 -6.21 7.88 10.27
N VAL A 156 -5.91 9.16 10.02
CA VAL A 156 -6.22 10.24 10.96
C VAL A 156 -7.72 10.40 11.14
N LEU A 157 -8.49 10.36 10.06
CA LEU A 157 -9.96 10.47 10.11
C LEU A 157 -10.60 9.30 10.86
N LEU A 158 -10.11 8.07 10.66
CA LEU A 158 -10.57 6.90 11.42
C LEU A 158 -10.36 7.13 12.93
N LYS A 159 -9.16 7.59 13.31
CA LYS A 159 -8.85 7.86 14.71
C LYS A 159 -9.74 8.95 15.32
N GLU A 160 -10.07 9.99 14.55
CA GLU A 160 -11.00 11.03 14.98
C GLU A 160 -12.42 10.49 15.18
N ALA A 161 -12.92 9.68 14.25
CA ALA A 161 -14.23 9.03 14.35
C ALA A 161 -14.31 8.04 15.54
N LYS A 162 -13.24 7.27 15.78
CA LYS A 162 -13.16 6.39 16.97
C LYS A 162 -13.12 7.19 18.27
N SER A 163 -12.47 8.33 18.27
CA SER A 163 -12.43 9.20 19.45
C SER A 163 -13.81 9.82 19.73
N SER A 164 -14.56 10.22 18.70
CA SER A 164 -15.93 10.72 18.88
C SER A 164 -16.88 9.63 19.36
N PHE A 165 -16.72 8.39 18.88
CA PHE A 165 -17.43 7.23 19.40
C PHE A 165 -17.17 7.01 20.89
N GLN A 166 -15.90 6.95 21.30
CA GLN A 166 -15.53 6.70 22.69
C GLN A 166 -16.10 7.78 23.62
N VAL A 167 -16.03 9.05 23.22
CA VAL A 167 -16.61 10.16 23.99
C VAL A 167 -18.12 10.00 24.12
N ALA A 168 -18.81 9.60 23.05
CA ALA A 168 -20.26 9.38 23.08
C ALA A 168 -20.64 8.23 24.05
N VAL A 169 -19.88 7.12 24.03
CA VAL A 169 -20.08 5.99 24.95
C VAL A 169 -19.83 6.40 26.40
N ASP A 170 -18.73 7.10 26.68
CA ASP A 170 -18.38 7.54 28.04
C ASP A 170 -19.42 8.53 28.61
N GLU A 171 -20.06 9.36 27.78
CA GLU A 171 -21.13 10.27 28.19
C GLU A 171 -22.47 9.56 28.43
N GLY A 172 -22.76 8.50 27.65
CA GLY A 172 -23.99 7.71 27.79
C GLY A 172 -24.06 6.86 29.07
N ASP A 173 -22.90 6.48 29.63
CA ASP A 173 -22.81 5.68 30.86
C ASP A 173 -23.01 6.47 32.17
N VAL A 174 -23.19 7.80 32.09
CA VAL A 174 -23.25 8.70 33.26
C VAL A 174 -24.69 9.01 33.71
N GLU A 175 -25.73 8.59 32.97
CA GLU A 175 -27.16 8.72 33.35
C GLU A 175 -27.78 7.45 33.94
#